data_AF-W4IN56-F1
#
_entry.id   AF-W4IN56-F1
#
_cell.length_a   1.000
_cell.length_b   1.000
_cell.length_c   1.000
_cell.angle_alpha   90.00
_cell.angle_beta   90.00
_cell.angle_gamma   90.00
#
_symmetry.space_group_name_H-M   'P 1'
#
loop_
_entity.id
_entity.type
_entity.pdbx_description
1 polymer ?
#
loop_
_entity_poly.entity_id
_entity_poly.type
_entity_poly.pdbx_seq_one_letter_code
_entity_poly.pdbx_strand_id
1 'polypeptide(L)'
;MPNDPNRNVDENANANNAVKNNNNEEPSDKHIEQYLKKIQNSLSTEWSPCSVTCGNGIQVRIKPGSANKPKDELDYENDIEKKICKMEKCSSVFNVVNSSIGLIMVLSFLFLN
;
A
#
# COMPACT_ATOMS: atom_id res chain seq x y z
N MET A 1 -30.14 35.90 19.40
CA MET A 1 -31.04 35.32 18.37
C MET A 1 -31.39 36.43 17.38
N PRO A 2 -31.67 36.15 16.10
CA PRO A 2 -31.01 35.29 15.10
C PRO A 2 -30.74 36.16 13.82
N ASN A 3 -30.15 35.75 12.69
CA ASN A 3 -30.59 34.79 11.67
C ASN A 3 -29.55 34.80 10.54
N ASP A 4 -29.16 33.60 10.09
CA ASP A 4 -28.56 33.31 8.78
C ASP A 4 -29.61 33.45 7.66
N PRO A 5 -29.24 33.69 6.39
CA PRO A 5 -29.42 32.60 5.44
C PRO A 5 -28.36 32.51 4.31
N ASN A 6 -27.67 31.38 4.28
CA ASN A 6 -27.58 30.41 3.16
C ASN A 6 -27.57 30.95 1.71
N ARG A 7 -26.44 30.76 1.03
CA ARG A 7 -26.42 30.37 -0.39
C ARG A 7 -25.19 29.52 -0.72
N ASN A 8 -25.38 28.20 -0.72
CA ASN A 8 -24.50 27.25 -1.39
C ASN A 8 -24.73 27.32 -2.91
N VAL A 9 -23.65 27.39 -3.72
CA VAL A 9 -23.50 26.63 -4.98
C VAL A 9 -22.00 26.44 -5.22
N ASP A 10 -21.58 25.19 -5.09
CA ASP A 10 -20.26 24.66 -5.45
C ASP A 10 -20.02 24.74 -6.96
N GLU A 11 -18.76 24.92 -7.40
CA GLU A 11 -18.17 24.30 -8.60
C GLU A 11 -16.83 24.95 -8.99
N ASN A 12 -15.72 24.40 -8.49
CA ASN A 12 -14.88 23.48 -9.25
C ASN A 12 -13.49 23.40 -8.62
N ALA A 13 -13.12 22.19 -8.22
CA ALA A 13 -11.88 21.89 -7.57
C ALA A 13 -10.72 21.89 -8.58
N ASN A 14 -9.90 22.94 -8.48
CA ASN A 14 -8.45 22.87 -8.37
C ASN A 14 -7.79 21.58 -8.92
N ALA A 15 -7.48 21.57 -10.23
CA ALA A 15 -6.56 20.63 -10.84
C ALA A 15 -5.12 20.98 -10.44
N ASN A 16 -4.68 20.50 -9.29
CA ASN A 16 -3.27 20.46 -8.92
C ASN A 16 -2.83 19.01 -8.74
N ASN A 17 -2.61 18.31 -9.86
CA ASN A 17 -1.74 17.13 -9.88
C ASN A 17 -0.28 17.60 -9.78
N ALA A 18 0.09 18.05 -8.58
CA ALA A 18 1.48 18.19 -8.20
C ALA A 18 1.99 16.81 -7.82
N VAL A 19 2.64 16.13 -8.77
CA VAL A 19 3.54 15.01 -8.48
C VAL A 19 4.66 15.57 -7.60
N LYS A 20 4.48 15.47 -6.28
CA LYS A 20 5.47 15.90 -5.28
C LYS A 20 6.49 14.79 -5.13
N ASN A 21 7.53 14.81 -5.95
CA ASN A 21 8.74 14.02 -5.71
C ASN A 21 9.49 14.59 -4.50
N ASN A 22 9.18 14.12 -3.28
CA ASN A 22 10.02 14.33 -2.10
C ASN A 22 10.24 12.98 -1.42
N ASN A 23 11.50 12.54 -1.36
CA ASN A 23 11.93 11.22 -0.87
C ASN A 23 11.73 10.96 0.64
N ASN A 24 10.76 11.62 1.28
CA ASN A 24 10.26 11.36 2.63
C ASN A 24 8.72 11.31 2.60
N GLU A 25 8.14 10.80 1.52
CA GLU A 25 6.69 10.74 1.35
C GLU A 25 6.12 9.69 2.31
N GLU A 26 5.46 10.18 3.35
CA GLU A 26 4.53 9.38 4.14
C GLU A 26 3.59 8.65 3.18
N PRO A 27 3.38 7.33 3.33
CA PRO A 27 2.58 6.57 2.39
C PRO A 27 1.18 7.19 2.28
N SER A 28 0.78 7.58 1.07
CA SER A 28 -0.53 8.18 0.82
C SER A 28 -1.65 7.30 1.40
N ASP A 29 -2.64 7.90 2.06
CA ASP A 29 -3.76 7.18 2.69
C ASP A 29 -4.41 6.14 1.77
N LYS A 30 -4.53 6.48 0.48
CA LYS A 30 -5.05 5.55 -0.55
C LYS A 30 -4.23 4.27 -0.67
N HIS A 31 -2.91 4.36 -0.57
CA HIS A 31 -2.02 3.19 -0.62
C HIS A 31 -2.20 2.31 0.62
N ILE A 32 -2.40 2.92 1.78
CA ILE A 32 -2.60 2.21 3.04
C ILE A 32 -3.98 1.51 3.05
N GLU A 33 -5.03 2.18 2.59
CA GLU A 33 -6.37 1.59 2.43
C GLU A 33 -6.37 0.39 1.48
N GLN A 34 -5.70 0.52 0.32
CA GLN A 34 -5.54 -0.58 -0.63
C GLN A 34 -4.81 -1.77 -0.01
N TYR A 35 -3.75 -1.49 0.75
CA TYR A 35 -2.99 -2.53 1.42
C TYR A 35 -3.81 -3.23 2.50
N LEU A 36 -4.55 -2.48 3.34
CA LEU A 36 -5.46 -3.03 4.35
C LEU A 36 -6.52 -3.95 3.73
N LYS A 37 -7.14 -3.51 2.62
CA LYS A 37 -8.10 -4.34 1.89
C LYS A 37 -7.46 -5.63 1.36
N LYS A 38 -6.22 -5.55 0.87
CA LYS A 38 -5.47 -6.72 0.37
C LYS A 38 -5.18 -7.73 1.48
N ILE A 39 -4.84 -7.26 2.69
CA ILE A 39 -4.45 -8.12 3.81
C ILE A 39 -5.57 -8.36 4.84
N GLN A 40 -6.81 -7.92 4.57
CA GLN A 40 -7.93 -7.97 5.50
C GLN A 40 -8.12 -9.36 6.16
N ASN A 41 -7.87 -10.44 5.42
CA ASN A 41 -8.04 -11.81 5.90
C ASN A 41 -6.94 -12.20 6.90
N SER A 42 -5.71 -11.71 6.70
CA SER A 42 -4.54 -11.97 7.55
C SER A 42 -4.25 -10.86 8.57
N LEU A 43 -5.05 -9.79 8.58
CA LEU A 43 -4.88 -8.66 9.50
C LEU A 43 -5.16 -9.10 10.94
N SER A 44 -4.24 -8.77 11.84
CA SER A 44 -4.26 -9.14 13.26
C SER A 44 -3.61 -8.04 14.11
N THR A 45 -3.45 -8.29 15.41
CA THR A 45 -2.70 -7.42 16.33
C THR A 45 -1.19 -7.46 16.13
N GLU A 46 -0.70 -8.39 15.31
CA GLU A 46 0.71 -8.44 14.91
C GLU A 46 0.96 -7.58 13.68
N TRP A 47 2.20 -7.11 13.54
CA TRP A 47 2.60 -6.33 12.37
C TRP A 47 2.50 -7.15 11.10
N SER A 48 1.80 -6.62 10.10
CA SER A 48 1.77 -7.19 8.75
C SER A 48 3.17 -7.24 8.14
N PRO A 49 3.39 -8.05 7.09
CA PRO A 49 4.54 -7.89 6.21
C PRO A 49 4.65 -6.44 5.68
N CYS A 50 5.80 -6.05 5.14
CA CYS A 50 5.92 -4.77 4.47
C CYS A 50 5.04 -4.76 3.20
N SER A 51 4.38 -3.63 2.90
CA SER A 51 3.53 -3.50 1.70
C SER A 51 4.29 -3.66 0.39
N VAL A 52 5.61 -3.48 0.44
CA VAL A 52 6.56 -3.61 -0.67
C VAL A 52 7.65 -4.61 -0.33
N THR A 53 8.28 -5.17 -1.36
CA THR A 53 9.45 -6.05 -1.23
C THR A 53 10.78 -5.30 -1.37
N CYS A 54 10.75 -4.05 -1.84
CA CYS A 54 11.90 -3.16 -1.98
C CYS A 54 11.46 -1.70 -1.78
N GLY A 55 12.38 -0.83 -1.37
CA GLY A 55 12.10 0.58 -1.11
C GLY A 55 11.32 0.83 0.19
N ASN A 56 10.61 1.96 0.25
CA ASN A 56 9.80 2.33 1.41
C ASN A 56 8.37 1.81 1.24
N GLY A 57 7.82 1.20 2.29
CA GLY A 57 6.42 0.80 2.34
C GLY A 57 5.82 1.01 3.71
N ILE A 58 4.67 0.37 3.94
CA ILE A 58 3.94 0.44 5.20
C ILE A 58 3.74 -0.97 5.79
N GLN A 59 3.80 -1.06 7.11
CA GLN A 59 3.26 -2.19 7.88
C GLN A 59 2.09 -1.68 8.70
N VAL A 60 1.07 -2.51 8.86
CA VAL A 60 -0.13 -2.19 9.60
C VAL A 60 -0.46 -3.30 10.59
N ARG A 61 -1.16 -2.95 11.67
CA ARG A 61 -1.72 -3.89 12.63
C ARG A 61 -2.97 -3.33 13.30
N ILE A 62 -3.78 -4.20 13.87
CA ILE A 62 -4.90 -3.83 14.74
C ILE A 62 -4.34 -3.43 16.11
N LYS A 63 -4.83 -2.34 16.68
CA LYS A 63 -4.49 -1.95 18.05
C LYS A 63 -4.87 -3.06 19.02
N PRO A 64 -4.05 -3.38 20.04
CA PRO A 64 -4.41 -4.38 21.05
C PRO A 64 -5.76 -4.11 21.72
N GLY A 65 -6.14 -2.84 21.90
CA GLY A 65 -7.44 -2.43 22.45
C GLY A 65 -8.64 -2.66 21.52
N SER A 66 -8.38 -2.89 20.22
CA SER A 66 -9.40 -3.07 19.18
C SER A 66 -9.43 -4.50 18.63
N ALA A 67 -8.68 -5.42 19.25
CA ALA A 67 -8.56 -6.82 18.82
C ALA A 67 -9.90 -7.60 18.83
N ASN A 68 -10.85 -7.17 19.66
CA ASN A 68 -12.17 -7.81 19.78
C ASN A 68 -13.20 -7.22 18.80
N LYS A 69 -12.87 -6.14 18.08
CA LYS A 69 -13.78 -5.55 17.10
C LYS A 69 -13.84 -6.43 15.84
N PRO A 70 -15.03 -6.56 15.23
CA PRO A 70 -15.14 -7.28 13.97
C PRO A 70 -14.45 -6.47 12.86
N LYS A 71 -13.92 -7.16 11.85
CA LYS A 71 -13.01 -6.56 10.85
C LYS A 71 -13.66 -5.48 9.98
N ASP A 72 -14.97 -5.56 9.82
CA ASP A 72 -15.85 -4.63 9.12
C ASP A 72 -16.18 -3.36 9.91
N GLU A 73 -15.96 -3.35 11.23
CA GLU A 73 -16.17 -2.19 12.10
C GLU A 73 -14.86 -1.55 12.58
N LEU A 74 -13.71 -1.99 12.06
CA LEU A 74 -12.42 -1.39 12.39
C LEU A 74 -12.30 0.00 11.80
N ASP A 75 -12.12 1.00 12.65
CA ASP A 75 -11.85 2.36 12.22
C ASP A 75 -10.39 2.54 11.81
N TYR A 76 -10.16 3.06 10.61
CA TYR A 76 -8.83 3.21 10.01
C TYR A 76 -7.89 4.13 10.81
N GLU A 77 -8.43 5.14 11.48
CA GLU A 77 -7.63 6.11 12.25
C GLU A 77 -7.46 5.67 13.71
N ASN A 78 -8.51 5.13 14.31
CA ASN A 78 -8.55 4.85 15.74
C ASN A 78 -8.16 3.41 16.08
N ASP A 79 -8.38 2.44 15.20
CA ASP A 79 -8.17 1.02 15.50
C ASP A 79 -6.96 0.40 14.80
N ILE A 80 -6.37 1.10 13.82
CA ILE A 80 -5.21 0.63 13.06
C ILE A 80 -3.97 1.44 13.43
N GLU A 81 -2.86 0.74 13.67
CA GLU A 81 -1.53 1.35 13.75
C GLU A 81 -0.79 1.16 12.43
N LYS A 82 -0.06 2.20 12.03
CA LYS A 82 0.68 2.27 10.76
C LYS A 82 2.12 2.61 11.09
N LYS A 83 3.07 1.92 10.47
CA LYS A 83 4.50 2.28 10.55
C LYS A 83 5.18 2.10 9.21
N ILE A 84 6.17 2.95 8.95
CA ILE A 84 6.97 2.85 7.73
C ILE A 84 7.95 1.67 7.87
N CYS A 85 8.00 0.81 6.85
CA CYS A 85 9.04 -0.19 6.67
C CYS A 85 10.00 0.25 5.57
N LYS A 86 11.30 0.03 5.79
CA LYS A 86 12.36 0.31 4.81
C LYS A 86 12.98 -1.00 4.38
N MET A 87 12.73 -1.39 3.15
CA MET A 87 13.33 -2.55 2.49
C MET A 87 14.60 -2.13 1.74
N GLU A 88 15.31 -3.11 1.19
CA GLU A 88 16.44 -2.84 0.31
C GLU A 88 16.02 -1.97 -0.88
N LYS A 89 16.95 -1.13 -1.38
CA LYS A 89 16.67 -0.29 -2.55
C LYS A 89 16.21 -1.16 -3.71
N CYS A 90 15.16 -0.72 -4.40
CA CYS A 90 14.68 -1.42 -5.59
C CYS A 90 15.78 -1.45 -6.66
N SER A 91 16.33 -2.63 -6.93
CA SER A 91 17.21 -2.83 -8.07
C SER A 91 16.38 -2.77 -9.35
N SER A 92 16.71 -1.87 -10.26
CA SER A 92 16.02 -1.72 -11.56
C SER A 92 16.31 -2.87 -12.55
N VAL A 93 16.98 -3.94 -12.11
CA VAL A 93 17.58 -4.97 -13.00
C VAL A 93 16.75 -6.27 -13.08
N PHE A 94 15.55 -6.33 -12.47
CA PHE A 94 14.73 -7.55 -12.45
C PHE A 94 13.75 -7.71 -13.63
N ASN A 95 14.20 -7.47 -14.87
CA ASN A 95 13.42 -7.87 -16.07
C ASN A 95 14.16 -8.84 -17.01
N VAL A 96 15.42 -9.21 -16.74
CA VAL A 96 16.26 -9.99 -17.69
C VAL A 96 16.41 -11.48 -17.33
N VAL A 97 15.94 -11.93 -16.17
CA VAL A 97 16.13 -13.33 -15.75
C VAL A 97 15.00 -14.27 -16.14
N ASN A 98 13.78 -13.79 -16.42
CA ASN A 98 12.68 -14.69 -16.81
C ASN A 98 12.71 -15.11 -18.30
N SER A 99 13.20 -14.26 -19.20
CA SER A 99 13.38 -14.64 -20.63
C SER A 99 14.57 -15.58 -20.85
N SER A 100 15.63 -15.44 -20.05
CA SER A 100 16.84 -16.24 -20.22
C SER A 100 16.67 -17.68 -19.72
N ILE A 101 15.92 -17.87 -18.63
CA ILE A 101 15.64 -19.20 -18.05
C ILE A 101 14.77 -20.04 -19.00
N GLY A 102 13.79 -19.42 -19.68
CA GLY A 102 12.95 -20.11 -20.66
C GLY A 102 13.72 -20.61 -21.89
N LEU A 103 14.66 -19.81 -22.41
CA LEU A 103 15.50 -20.20 -23.54
C LEU A 103 16.48 -21.33 -23.20
N ILE A 104 17.05 -21.30 -21.98
CA ILE A 104 17.96 -22.36 -21.52
C ILE A 104 17.23 -23.70 -21.42
N MET A 105 16.01 -23.74 -20.87
CA MET A 105 15.22 -24.97 -20.78
C MET A 105 14.91 -25.56 -22.16
N VAL A 106 14.49 -24.74 -23.13
CA VAL A 106 14.18 -25.19 -24.51
C VAL A 106 15.42 -25.74 -25.22
N LEU A 107 16.57 -25.08 -25.08
CA LEU A 107 17.82 -25.54 -25.68
C LEU A 107 18.28 -26.87 -25.07
N SER A 108 18.15 -27.04 -23.75
CA SER A 108 18.47 -28.32 -23.11
C SER A 108 17.64 -29.49 -23.67
N PHE A 109 16.36 -29.29 -23.96
CA PHE A 109 15.52 -30.33 -24.57
C PHE A 109 15.89 -30.66 -26.03
N LEU A 110 16.42 -29.69 -26.78
CA LEU A 110 16.84 -29.89 -28.18
C LEU A 110 18.20 -30.58 -28.32
N PHE A 111 19.11 -30.38 -27.37
CA PHE A 111 20.45 -30.99 -27.40
C PHE A 111 20.53 -32.36 -26.69
N LEU A 112 19.48 -32.76 -25.96
CA LEU A 112 19.39 -34.05 -25.26
C LEU A 112 18.55 -35.10 -26.02
N ASN A 113 18.12 -34.82 -27.26
CA ASN A 113 17.40 -35.75 -28.14
C ASN A 113 18.20 -36.05 -29.40
#